data_AF-A0A948SZL0-F1
#
_entry.id   AF-A0A948SZL0-F1
#
_cell.length_a   1.000
_cell.length_b   1.000
_cell.length_c   1.000
_cell.angle_alpha   90.00
_cell.angle_beta   90.00
_cell.angle_gamma   90.00
#
_symmetry.space_group_name_H-M   'P 1'
#
loop_
_entity.id
_entity.type
_entity.pdbx_description
1 polymer ?
#
loop_
_entity_poly.entity_id
_entity_poly.type
_entity_poly.pdbx_seq_one_letter_code
_entity_poly.pdbx_strand_id
1 'polypeptide(L)' 'MPLYVYEIIRADSKPGRRLEIFQKFSEKPLRRDPESGQPVRRVFSAPHLPKNRYEKALKTIGREDSPRRGTPRKKSR' A
#
# COMPACT_ATOMS: atom_id res chain seq x y z
N MET A 1 21.58 4.16 -3.50
CA MET A 1 20.86 4.40 -4.76
C MET A 1 19.54 3.65 -4.73
N PRO A 2 18.39 4.32 -4.80
CA PRO A 2 17.09 3.65 -4.90
C PRO A 2 16.84 3.05 -6.29
N LEU A 3 16.01 2.00 -6.31
CA LEU A 3 15.43 1.42 -7.51
C LEU A 3 14.00 1.97 -7.67
N TYR A 4 13.71 2.54 -8.83
CA TYR A 4 12.37 3.06 -9.14
C TYR A 4 11.73 2.26 -10.26
N VAL A 5 10.42 2.06 -10.14
CA VAL A 5 9.62 1.44 -11.19
C VAL A 5 9.06 2.52 -12.08
N TYR A 6 9.37 2.43 -13.37
CA TYR A 6 8.81 3.24 -14.43
C TYR A 6 7.92 2.39 -15.34
N GLU A 7 7.00 3.03 -16.05
CA GLU A 7 6.10 2.39 -17.01
C GLU A 7 6.05 3.19 -18.29
N ILE A 8 6.13 2.48 -19.42
CA ILE A 8 6.06 3.05 -20.76
C ILE A 8 4.64 3.53 -21.05
N ILE A 9 4.52 4.76 -21.56
CA ILE A 9 3.25 5.34 -22.00
C ILE A 9 3.05 4.97 -23.47
N ARG A 10 2.09 4.08 -23.74
CA ARG A 10 1.70 3.72 -25.12
C ARG A 10 0.72 4.75 -25.68
N ALA A 11 0.63 4.84 -27.02
CA ALA A 11 -0.30 5.74 -27.72
C ALA A 11 -1.76 5.54 -27.28
N ASP A 12 -2.15 4.30 -26.97
CA ASP A 12 -3.50 3.95 -26.52
C ASP A 12 -3.80 4.38 -25.07
N SER A 13 -2.92 5.13 -24.42
CA SER A 13 -2.97 5.52 -22.99
C SER A 13 -3.03 4.33 -22.00
N LYS A 14 -2.91 3.10 -22.50
CA LYS A 14 -2.83 1.89 -21.68
C LYS A 14 -1.44 1.75 -21.05
N PRO A 15 -1.36 1.19 -19.83
CA PRO A 15 -0.08 0.90 -19.19
C PRO A 15 0.75 -0.05 -20.06
N GLY A 16 1.98 0.37 -20.37
CA GLY A 16 2.94 -0.44 -21.12
C GLY A 16 3.77 -1.36 -20.23
N ARG A 17 4.95 -1.73 -20.73
CA ARG A 17 5.94 -2.51 -19.97
C ARG A 17 6.45 -1.69 -18.78
N ARG A 18 6.66 -2.37 -17.65
CA ARG A 18 7.33 -1.80 -16.47
C ARG A 18 8.83 -2.08 -16.51
N LEU A 19 9.59 -1.11 -16.04
CA LEU A 19 11.05 -1.10 -16.03
C LEU A 19 11.53 -0.72 -14.63
N GLU A 20 12.62 -1.32 -14.19
CA GLU A 20 13.27 -1.00 -12.93
C GLU A 20 14.56 -0.23 -13.21
N ILE A 21 14.61 1.02 -12.78
CA ILE A 21 15.72 1.93 -13.08
C ILE A 21 16.38 2.38 -11.78
N PHE A 22 17.68 2.16 -11.71
CA PHE A 22 18.53 2.71 -10.67
C PHE A 22 18.73 4.21 -10.91
N GLN A 23 18.25 5.03 -9.98
CA GLN A 23 18.34 6.49 -10.10
C GLN A 23 18.86 7.11 -8.81
N LYS A 24 19.62 8.20 -8.88
CA LYS A 24 19.96 8.95 -7.67
C LYS A 24 18.71 9.62 -7.10
N PHE A 25 18.62 9.69 -5.78
CA PHE A 25 17.46 10.28 -5.11
C PHE A 25 17.32 11.79 -5.39
N SER A 26 18.44 12.48 -5.58
CA SER A 26 18.51 13.92 -5.85
C SER A 26 18.16 14.31 -7.29
N GLU A 27 18.03 13.34 -8.19
CA GLU A 27 17.74 13.61 -9.60
C GLU A 27 16.23 13.75 -9.84
N LYS A 28 15.87 14.56 -10.83
CA LYS A 28 14.47 14.69 -11.24
C LYS A 28 13.98 13.39 -11.89
N PRO A 29 12.68 13.02 -11.75
CA PRO A 29 12.14 11.82 -12.37
C PRO A 29 12.36 11.80 -13.89
N LEU A 30 12.69 10.62 -14.42
CA LEU A 30 12.89 10.43 -15.85
C LEU A 30 11.55 10.57 -16.60
N ARG A 31 11.60 11.23 -17.76
CA ARG A 31 10.47 11.34 -18.69
C ARG A 31 10.59 10.41 -19.89
N ARG A 32 11.79 9.92 -20.17
CA ARG A 32 12.09 8.97 -21.24
C ARG A 32 12.98 7.86 -20.70
N ASP A 33 12.77 6.67 -21.22
CA ASP A 33 13.62 5.51 -20.95
C ASP A 33 15.01 5.74 -21.58
N PRO A 34 16.12 5.64 -20.82
CA PRO A 34 17.47 5.82 -21.37
C PRO A 34 17.87 4.78 -22.41
N GLU A 35 17.28 3.57 -22.39
CA GLU A 35 17.61 2.51 -23.36
C GLU A 35 16.74 2.61 -24.62
N SER A 36 15.41 2.64 -24.49
CA SER A 36 14.50 2.65 -25.65
C SER A 36 14.13 4.04 -26.17
N GLY A 37 14.36 5.10 -25.39
CA GLY A 37 13.93 6.47 -25.70
C GLY A 37 12.42 6.71 -25.56
N GLN A 38 11.64 5.68 -25.20
CA GLN A 38 10.18 5.77 -25.11
C GLN A 38 9.74 6.65 -23.93
N PRO A 39 8.59 7.34 -24.04
CA PRO A 39 8.06 8.13 -22.93
C PRO A 39 7.69 7.22 -21.76
N VAL A 40 8.14 7.60 -20.56
CA VAL A 40 7.88 6.86 -19.32
C VAL A 40 7.31 7.74 -18.23
N ARG A 41 6.58 7.12 -17.30
CA ARG A 41 6.15 7.73 -16.04
C ARG A 41 6.58 6.87 -14.86
N ARG A 42 6.89 7.51 -13.74
CA ARG A 42 7.18 6.80 -12.48
C ARG A 42 5.90 6.21 -11.92
N VAL A 43 5.94 4.94 -11.53
CA VAL A 43 4.82 4.23 -10.93
C VAL A 43 5.05 4.11 -9.43
N PHE A 44 4.08 4.56 -8.65
CA PHE A 44 4.05 4.35 -7.21
C PHE A 44 3.17 3.14 -6.91
N SER A 45 3.75 2.09 -6.32
CA SER A 45 2.96 0.97 -5.82
C SER A 45 2.32 1.37 -4.49
N ALA A 46 1.06 0.97 -4.30
CA ALA A 46 0.48 0.97 -2.97
C ALA A 46 1.31 0.04 -2.06
N PRO A 47 1.51 0.41 -0.79
CA PRO A 47 2.08 -0.51 0.18
C PRO A 47 1.16 -1.73 0.32
N HIS A 48 1.74 -2.90 0.56
CA HIS A 48 0.96 -4.08 0.88
C HIS A 48 0.35 -3.91 2.28
N LEU A 49 -0.89 -3.45 2.33
CA LEU A 49 -1.65 -3.33 3.56
C LEU A 49 -2.43 -4.62 3.81
N PRO A 50 -2.30 -5.26 4.98
CA PRO A 50 -3.24 -6.29 5.37
C PRO A 50 -4.63 -5.65 5.47
N LYS A 51 -5.61 -6.21 4.75
CA LYS A 51 -6.98 -5.66 4.70
C LYS A 51 -7.61 -5.55 6.10
N ASN A 52 -7.22 -6.42 7.03
CA ASN A 52 -7.89 -6.57 8.33
C ASN A 52 -6.88 -6.42 9.49
N ARG A 53 -6.46 -5.18 9.80
CA ARG A 53 -5.58 -4.91 10.95
C ARG A 53 -6.27 -5.18 12.30
N TYR A 54 -7.60 -5.03 12.35
CA TYR A 54 -8.41 -5.14 13.58
C TYR A 54 -9.13 -6.48 13.78
N GLU A 55 -9.38 -7.29 12.75
CA GLU A 55 -10.05 -8.60 12.96
C GLU A 55 -9.19 -9.58 13.75
N LYS A 56 -7.86 -9.59 13.52
CA LYS A 56 -6.97 -10.49 14.27
C LYS A 56 -6.96 -10.12 15.75
N ALA A 57 -6.91 -8.83 16.08
CA ALA A 57 -6.94 -8.36 17.47
C ALA A 57 -8.28 -8.66 18.16
N LEU A 58 -9.41 -8.51 17.45
CA LEU A 58 -10.74 -8.82 17.98
C LEU A 58 -11.01 -10.33 18.13
N LYS A 59 -10.36 -11.18 17.33
CA LYS A 59 -10.41 -12.65 17.51
C LYS A 59 -9.58 -13.16 18.69
N THR A 60 -8.55 -12.42 19.10
CA THR A 60 -7.72 -12.77 20.26
C THR A 60 -8.45 -12.49 21.58
N ILE A 61 -9.34 -11.49 21.60
CA ILE A 61 -10.25 -11.26 22.73
C ILE A 61 -11.34 -12.34 22.65
N GLY A 62 -11.13 -13.44 23.37
CA GLY A 62 -12.05 -14.55 23.41
C GLY A 62 -13.42 -14.14 23.96
N ARG A 63 -14.43 -14.97 23.72
CA ARG A 63 -15.79 -14.88 24.29
C ARG A 63 -15.82 -14.83 25.84
N GLU A 64 -14.68 -15.07 26.49
CA GLU A 64 -14.48 -15.01 27.93
C GLU A 64 -14.20 -13.58 28.43
N ASP A 65 -13.55 -12.74 27.62
CA ASP A 65 -13.20 -11.35 27.96
C ASP A 65 -14.33 -10.36 27.63
N SER A 66 -15.34 -10.80 26.87
CA SER A 66 -16.54 -10.00 26.64
C SER A 66 -17.36 -9.96 27.93
N PRO A 67 -17.65 -8.77 28.52
CA PRO A 67 -18.45 -8.69 29.74
C PRO A 67 -19.82 -9.32 29.48
N ARG A 68 -20.04 -10.49 30.08
CA ARG A 68 -21.28 -11.28 29.93
C ARG A 68 -22.44 -10.54 30.60
N ARG A 69 -23.07 -9.62 29.85
CA ARG A 69 -24.24 -8.82 30.26
C ARG A 69 -23.94 -7.92 31.46
N GLY A 70 -24.49 -6.70 31.42
CA GLY A 70 -24.31 -5.71 32.48
C GLY A 70 -24.56 -6.30 33.86
N THR A 71 -23.62 -6.09 34.77
CA THR A 71 -23.84 -6.34 36.19
C THR A 71 -25.11 -5.59 36.61
N PRO A 72 -26.11 -6.25 37.22
CA PRO A 72 -27.27 -5.54 37.69
C PRO A 72 -26.81 -4.60 38.81
N ARG A 73 -27.03 -3.30 38.60
CA ARG A 73 -26.74 -2.24 39.55
C ARG A 73 -27.50 -2.57 40.85
N LYS A 74 -26.80 -3.06 41.89
CA LYS A 74 -27.40 -3.26 43.21
C LYS A 74 -27.93 -1.91 43.68
N LYS A 75 -29.25 -1.75 43.75
CA LYS A 75 -29.87 -0.61 44.45
C LYS A 75 -29.54 -0.77 45.93
N SER A 76 -28.75 0.16 46.47
CA SER A 76 -28.62 0.34 47.90
C SER A 76 -29.99 0.77 48.44
N ARG A 77 -30.47 0.03 49.44
CA ARG A 77 -31.43 0.55 50.43
C ARG A 77 -30.66 1.33 51.49
#